data_AF-L8HZ67-F1
#
_entry.id   AF-L8HZ67-F1
#
_cell.length_a   1.000
_cell.length_b   1.000
_cell.length_c   1.000
_cell.angle_alpha   90.00
_cell.angle_beta   90.00
_cell.angle_gamma   90.00
#
_symmetry.space_group_name_H-M   'P 1'
#
loop_
_entity.id
_entity.type
_entity.pdbx_description
1 polymer ?
#
loop_
_entity_poly.entity_id
_entity_poly.type
_entity_poly.pdbx_seq_one_letter_code
_entity_poly.pdbx_strand_id
1 'polypeptide(L)'
;GGGGGLSKTCTYEGCSETTSQVAKQRKPWMCKKHRNKMYKDKYKKKKSDQALNCGGAAAAGSSGNVKLEESADNILSIVKQKTGSFGDRPARPTLLEQVLNQKRLSLLRSPEVVQFLQKQQQLLNQQVLEQRQQQFPGTSV
;
A
#
# COMPACT_ATOMS: atom_id res chain seq x y z
N GLY A 1 -33.79 -56.69 1.83
CA GLY A 1 -34.41 -55.35 1.72
C GLY A 1 -33.34 -54.37 1.27
N GLY A 2 -33.58 -53.62 0.21
CA GLY A 2 -32.59 -52.76 -0.45
C GLY A 2 -32.08 -51.62 0.44
N GLY A 3 -30.75 -51.53 0.59
CA GLY A 3 -30.08 -50.42 1.24
C GLY A 3 -30.14 -49.18 0.35
N GLY A 4 -31.20 -48.40 0.50
CA GLY A 4 -31.36 -47.09 -0.13
C GLY A 4 -30.35 -46.11 0.44
N GLY A 5 -29.13 -46.09 -0.10
CA GLY A 5 -28.17 -45.03 0.17
C GLY A 5 -28.80 -43.69 -0.19
N LEU A 6 -28.97 -42.82 0.80
CA LEU A 6 -29.51 -41.47 0.62
C LEU A 6 -28.52 -40.67 -0.23
N SER A 7 -28.68 -40.75 -1.55
CA SER A 7 -27.90 -39.98 -2.51
C SER A 7 -28.20 -38.50 -2.31
N LYS A 8 -27.17 -37.73 -1.95
CA LYS A 8 -27.30 -36.28 -1.88
C LYS A 8 -27.01 -35.69 -3.25
N THR A 9 -27.90 -34.82 -3.71
CA THR A 9 -27.70 -34.00 -4.90
C THR A 9 -26.86 -32.76 -4.55
N CYS A 10 -26.11 -32.28 -5.54
CA CYS A 10 -25.40 -31.01 -5.43
C CYS A 10 -26.41 -29.87 -5.22
N THR A 11 -26.19 -29.04 -4.20
CA THR A 11 -27.10 -27.93 -3.86
C THR A 11 -27.06 -26.77 -4.87
N TYR A 12 -26.13 -26.79 -5.83
CA TYR A 12 -26.06 -25.77 -6.88
C TYR A 12 -27.20 -25.93 -7.90
N GLU A 13 -27.91 -24.84 -8.21
CA GLU A 13 -29.02 -24.84 -9.16
C GLU A 13 -28.59 -25.33 -10.55
N GLY A 14 -29.36 -26.26 -11.11
CA GLY A 14 -29.05 -26.87 -12.41
C GLY A 14 -27.93 -27.92 -12.40
N CYS A 15 -27.43 -28.34 -11.23
CA CYS A 15 -26.47 -29.43 -11.12
C CYS A 15 -27.15 -30.76 -10.76
N SER A 16 -27.03 -31.76 -11.63
CA SER A 16 -27.56 -33.11 -11.43
C SER A 16 -26.57 -34.09 -10.78
N GLU A 17 -25.41 -33.61 -10.34
CA GLU A 17 -24.42 -34.46 -9.68
C GLU A 17 -24.97 -34.98 -8.34
N THR A 18 -24.80 -36.28 -8.11
CA THR A 18 -25.19 -36.96 -6.88
C THR A 18 -23.99 -37.62 -6.23
N THR A 19 -24.02 -37.74 -4.91
CA THR A 19 -23.05 -38.56 -4.18
C THR A 19 -23.75 -39.42 -3.15
N SER A 20 -23.34 -40.68 -3.06
CA SER A 20 -23.88 -41.66 -2.12
C SER A 20 -23.04 -41.78 -0.85
N GLN A 21 -21.83 -41.20 -0.81
CA GLN A 21 -20.91 -41.26 0.32
C GLN A 21 -20.77 -39.89 0.98
N VAL A 22 -21.63 -39.59 1.95
CA VAL A 22 -21.55 -38.33 2.70
C VAL A 22 -21.39 -38.59 4.19
N ALA A 23 -20.18 -38.36 4.70
CA ALA A 23 -19.82 -38.59 6.10
C ALA A 23 -20.57 -37.70 7.13
N LYS A 24 -21.23 -36.62 6.71
CA LYS A 24 -22.02 -35.74 7.59
C LYS A 24 -23.40 -35.43 7.01
N GLN A 25 -24.43 -35.91 7.68
CA GLN A 25 -25.82 -35.79 7.23
C GLN A 25 -26.33 -34.32 7.22
N ARG A 26 -25.90 -33.48 8.16
CA ARG A 26 -26.44 -32.11 8.32
C ARG A 26 -25.87 -31.04 7.39
N LYS A 27 -24.76 -31.28 6.68
CA LYS A 27 -24.20 -30.29 5.75
C LYS A 27 -24.79 -30.47 4.33
N PRO A 28 -25.21 -29.39 3.65
CA PRO A 28 -25.45 -29.40 2.22
C PRO A 28 -24.20 -29.88 1.47
N TRP A 29 -24.39 -30.73 0.47
CA TRP A 29 -23.29 -31.22 -0.34
C TRP A 29 -23.21 -30.40 -1.64
N MET A 30 -22.00 -29.98 -1.98
CA MET A 30 -21.71 -29.41 -3.28
C MET A 30 -20.69 -30.31 -3.96
N CYS A 31 -20.92 -30.57 -5.24
CA CYS A 31 -19.97 -31.31 -6.02
C CYS A 31 -18.61 -30.60 -6.07
N LYS A 32 -17.57 -31.37 -6.40
CA LYS A 32 -16.20 -30.85 -6.45
C LYS A 32 -16.09 -29.68 -7.43
N LYS A 33 -16.80 -29.72 -8.56
CA LYS A 33 -16.82 -28.63 -9.56
C LYS A 33 -17.33 -27.32 -8.98
N HIS A 34 -18.52 -27.30 -8.37
CA HIS A 34 -19.12 -26.09 -7.82
C HIS A 34 -18.40 -25.60 -6.57
N ARG A 35 -17.92 -26.54 -5.74
CA ARG A 35 -17.10 -26.19 -4.59
C ARG A 35 -15.80 -25.51 -5.03
N ASN A 36 -15.12 -26.02 -6.05
CA ASN A 36 -13.93 -25.39 -6.63
C ASN A 36 -14.23 -24.06 -7.32
N LYS A 37 -15.37 -23.94 -8.03
CA LYS A 37 -15.81 -22.69 -8.65
C LYS A 37 -15.99 -21.60 -7.59
N MET A 38 -16.76 -21.87 -6.54
CA MET A 38 -16.95 -20.94 -5.43
C MET A 38 -15.62 -20.53 -4.78
N TYR A 39 -14.68 -21.47 -4.58
CA TYR A 39 -13.36 -21.13 -4.08
C TYR A 39 -12.58 -20.20 -5.02
N LYS A 40 -12.58 -20.48 -6.33
CA LYS A 40 -11.92 -19.62 -7.33
C LYS A 40 -12.59 -18.24 -7.41
N ASP A 41 -13.91 -18.17 -7.37
CA ASP A 41 -14.67 -16.92 -7.45
C ASP A 41 -14.41 -16.06 -6.21
N LYS A 42 -14.37 -16.67 -5.01
CA LYS A 42 -13.98 -15.96 -3.78
C LYS A 42 -12.56 -15.42 -3.85
N TYR A 43 -11.62 -16.19 -4.40
CA TYR A 43 -10.23 -15.73 -4.58
C TYR A 43 -10.14 -14.57 -5.58
N LYS A 44 -10.80 -14.69 -6.75
CA LYS A 44 -10.87 -13.62 -7.76
C LYS A 44 -11.52 -12.36 -7.20
N LYS A 45 -12.63 -12.51 -6.47
CA LYS A 45 -13.35 -11.43 -5.78
C LYS A 45 -12.43 -10.72 -4.78
N LYS A 46 -11.74 -11.47 -3.90
CA LYS A 46 -10.75 -10.92 -2.95
C LYS A 46 -9.60 -10.18 -3.66
N LYS A 47 -9.11 -10.72 -4.78
CA LYS A 47 -8.06 -10.06 -5.58
C LYS A 47 -8.57 -8.77 -6.24
N SER A 48 -9.79 -8.78 -6.76
CA SER A 48 -10.44 -7.60 -7.35
C SER A 48 -10.73 -6.52 -6.30
N ASP A 49 -11.30 -6.90 -5.16
CA ASP A 49 -11.62 -5.97 -4.08
C ASP A 49 -10.32 -5.38 -3.48
N GLN A 50 -9.21 -6.14 -3.45
CA GLN A 50 -7.90 -5.61 -3.09
C GLN A 50 -7.37 -4.57 -4.08
N ALA A 51 -7.57 -4.78 -5.39
CA ALA A 51 -7.19 -3.79 -6.40
C ALA A 51 -8.05 -2.51 -6.30
N LEU A 52 -9.34 -2.64 -5.99
CA LEU A 52 -10.26 -1.51 -5.80
C LEU A 52 -9.97 -0.73 -4.51
N ASN A 53 -9.58 -1.40 -3.43
CA ASN A 53 -9.19 -0.74 -2.17
C ASN A 53 -7.85 0.00 -2.25
N CYS A 54 -7.00 -0.34 -3.22
CA CYS A 54 -5.79 0.43 -3.55
C CYS A 54 -6.02 1.52 -4.61
N GLY A 55 -7.21 1.56 -5.25
CA GLY A 55 -7.53 2.46 -6.36
C GLY A 55 -8.59 3.53 -6.06
N GLY A 56 -9.06 3.66 -4.82
CA GLY A 56 -10.22 4.50 -4.50
C GLY A 56 -10.15 5.17 -3.14
N ALA A 57 -9.28 6.18 -2.98
CA ALA A 57 -9.49 7.27 -2.02
C ALA A 57 -10.36 8.38 -2.65
N ALA A 58 -11.41 8.00 -3.38
CA ALA A 58 -12.37 8.92 -3.99
C ALA A 58 -13.78 8.31 -3.88
N ALA A 59 -14.43 8.56 -2.74
CA ALA A 59 -15.88 8.77 -2.59
C ALA A 59 -16.30 8.54 -1.13
N ALA A 60 -16.14 9.58 -0.31
CA ALA A 60 -17.00 9.83 0.85
C ALA A 60 -16.96 11.33 1.19
N GLY A 61 -17.22 12.16 0.17
CA GLY A 61 -17.46 13.59 0.34
C GLY A 61 -18.95 13.81 0.54
N SER A 62 -19.37 13.83 1.80
CA SER A 62 -20.68 14.33 2.21
C SER A 62 -20.73 15.84 1.95
N SER A 63 -21.79 16.28 1.28
CA SER A 63 -22.40 17.63 1.34
C SER A 63 -21.59 18.84 0.85
N GLY A 64 -22.19 19.58 -0.09
CA GLY A 64 -22.00 21.03 -0.18
C GLY A 64 -21.40 21.55 -1.49
N ASN A 65 -22.28 21.84 -2.44
CA ASN A 65 -22.06 22.76 -3.55
C ASN A 65 -21.74 24.18 -3.03
N VAL A 66 -20.56 24.75 -3.34
CA VAL A 66 -20.36 26.21 -3.51
C VAL A 66 -19.10 26.47 -4.38
N LYS A 67 -19.37 26.75 -5.66
CA LYS A 67 -18.75 27.78 -6.51
C LYS A 67 -17.77 28.74 -5.80
N LEU A 68 -16.54 28.86 -6.29
CA LEU A 68 -15.92 30.17 -6.57
C LEU A 68 -14.65 30.04 -7.43
N GLU A 69 -14.50 31.05 -8.26
CA GLU A 69 -13.55 31.26 -9.34
C GLU A 69 -12.10 31.48 -8.86
N GLU A 70 -11.21 31.37 -9.85
CA GLU A 70 -9.80 31.73 -9.91
C GLU A 70 -9.36 32.94 -9.06
N SER A 71 -8.31 32.75 -8.26
CA SER A 71 -7.51 33.86 -7.70
C SER A 71 -6.08 33.38 -7.43
N ALA A 72 -5.14 33.94 -8.19
CA ALA A 72 -3.73 33.54 -8.28
C ALA A 72 -2.86 33.97 -7.08
N ASP A 73 -3.45 34.25 -5.92
CA ASP A 73 -2.75 34.79 -4.74
C ASP A 73 -2.58 33.78 -3.58
N ASN A 74 -2.98 32.52 -3.76
CA ASN A 74 -2.83 31.44 -2.76
C ASN A 74 -1.56 30.59 -2.99
N ILE A 75 -0.45 31.19 -3.44
CA ILE A 75 0.84 30.46 -3.60
C ILE A 75 1.75 30.64 -2.36
N LEU A 76 1.56 31.69 -1.55
CA LEU A 76 2.39 31.90 -0.35
C LEU A 76 1.84 31.30 0.95
N SER A 77 0.53 31.03 1.03
CA SER A 77 -0.12 30.43 2.22
C SER A 77 0.04 28.91 2.33
N ILE A 78 0.60 28.25 1.30
CA ILE A 78 0.79 26.80 1.25
C ILE A 78 1.96 26.32 2.16
N VAL A 79 2.81 27.24 2.64
CA VAL A 79 3.94 26.94 3.56
C VAL A 79 3.52 26.47 4.96
N LYS A 80 2.21 26.45 5.28
CA LYS A 80 1.69 25.94 6.56
C LYS A 80 0.72 24.76 6.43
N GLN A 81 0.54 24.20 5.23
CA GLN A 81 -0.39 23.12 5.00
C GLN A 81 0.34 21.76 5.05
N LYS A 82 0.13 21.09 6.18
CA LYS A 82 -0.04 19.64 6.24
C LYS A 82 1.23 18.80 6.13
N THR A 83 2.06 18.88 7.17
CA THR A 83 2.85 17.74 7.63
C THR A 83 1.90 16.54 7.79
N GLY A 84 1.98 15.61 6.84
CA GLY A 84 1.51 14.23 6.92
C GLY A 84 0.04 14.03 7.28
N SER A 85 -0.74 13.47 6.35
CA SER A 85 -1.76 12.53 6.78
C SER A 85 -1.06 11.37 7.50
N PHE A 86 -0.83 11.49 8.81
CA PHE A 86 -0.28 10.45 9.69
C PHE A 86 -1.33 9.38 10.02
N GLY A 87 -2.26 9.14 9.10
CA GLY A 87 -3.50 8.43 9.36
C GLY A 87 -3.56 6.99 8.87
N ASP A 88 -2.46 6.40 8.37
CA ASP A 88 -2.42 4.97 8.06
C ASP A 88 -0.98 4.47 8.06
N ARG A 89 -0.31 4.53 9.23
CA ARG A 89 0.91 3.77 9.40
C ARG A 89 0.48 2.34 9.79
N PRO A 90 0.61 1.33 8.91
CA PRO A 90 0.45 -0.04 9.36
C PRO A 90 1.42 -0.25 10.53
N ALA A 91 0.91 -0.75 11.66
CA ALA A 91 1.70 -0.96 12.89
C ALA A 91 2.93 -1.85 12.69
N ARG A 92 3.05 -2.49 11.51
CA ARG A 92 4.16 -3.34 11.12
C ARG A 92 4.68 -2.95 9.74
N PRO A 93 6.00 -2.73 9.57
CA PRO A 93 6.58 -2.40 8.29
C PRO A 93 6.39 -3.57 7.32
N THR A 94 5.95 -3.25 6.11
CA THR A 94 5.79 -4.23 5.03
C THR A 94 7.14 -4.83 4.64
N LEU A 95 7.15 -5.98 3.98
CA LEU A 95 8.39 -6.58 3.45
C LEU A 95 9.12 -5.62 2.50
N LEU A 96 8.38 -4.88 1.67
CA LEU A 96 8.95 -3.88 0.77
C LEU A 96 9.67 -2.79 1.56
N GLU A 97 9.02 -2.25 2.58
CA GLU A 97 9.59 -1.22 3.44
C GLU A 97 10.82 -1.72 4.19
N GLN A 98 10.82 -2.98 4.63
CA GLN A 98 11.99 -3.61 5.25
C GLN A 98 13.16 -3.72 4.27
N VAL A 99 12.93 -4.17 3.04
CA VAL A 99 13.99 -4.30 2.02
C VAL A 99 14.52 -2.93 1.61
N LEU A 100 13.65 -1.94 1.43
CA LEU A 100 14.06 -0.57 1.11
C LEU A 100 14.90 0.05 2.22
N ASN A 101 14.47 -0.09 3.48
CA ASN A 101 15.24 0.38 4.62
C ASN A 101 16.57 -0.36 4.76
N GLN A 102 16.59 -1.69 4.55
CA GLN A 102 17.82 -2.46 4.55
C GLN A 102 18.78 -1.94 3.47
N LYS A 103 18.33 -1.76 2.22
CA LYS A 103 19.16 -1.24 1.12
C LYS A 103 19.67 0.18 1.41
N ARG A 104 18.81 1.06 1.93
CA ARG A 104 19.21 2.42 2.34
C ARG A 104 20.31 2.38 3.41
N LEU A 105 20.13 1.57 4.44
CA LEU A 105 21.09 1.45 5.52
C LEU A 105 22.39 0.78 5.05
N SER A 106 22.32 -0.22 4.19
CA SER A 106 23.50 -0.85 3.58
C SER A 106 24.28 0.15 2.72
N LEU A 107 23.59 0.99 1.94
CA LEU A 107 24.21 2.04 1.15
C LEU A 107 24.95 3.04 2.06
N LEU A 108 24.30 3.53 3.12
CA LEU A 108 24.92 4.50 4.03
C LEU A 108 26.03 3.93 4.91
N ARG A 109 26.09 2.60 5.08
CA ARG A 109 27.19 1.93 5.81
C ARG A 109 28.31 1.43 4.88
N SER A 110 28.14 1.51 3.56
CA SER A 110 29.19 1.13 2.61
C SER A 110 30.37 2.09 2.75
N PRO A 111 31.61 1.58 2.90
CA PRO A 111 32.78 2.43 3.07
C PRO A 111 33.00 3.36 1.88
N GLU A 112 32.64 2.94 0.66
CA GLU A 112 32.74 3.75 -0.56
C GLU A 112 31.80 4.96 -0.50
N VAL A 113 30.55 4.74 -0.12
CA VAL A 113 29.55 5.81 0.01
C VAL A 113 29.91 6.75 1.15
N VAL A 114 30.39 6.22 2.28
CA VAL A 114 30.84 7.03 3.42
C VAL A 114 32.01 7.93 3.02
N GLN A 115 33.04 7.39 2.36
CA GLN A 115 34.18 8.18 1.88
C GLN A 115 33.76 9.23 0.87
N PHE A 116 32.86 8.88 -0.05
CA PHE A 116 32.31 9.82 -1.02
C PHE A 116 31.58 10.97 -0.33
N LEU A 117 30.66 10.67 0.59
CA LEU A 117 29.90 11.69 1.33
C LEU A 117 30.82 12.56 2.19
N GLN A 118 31.81 11.97 2.84
CA GLN A 118 32.80 12.70 3.64
C GLN A 118 33.61 13.67 2.77
N LYS A 119 34.04 13.24 1.58
CA LYS A 119 34.74 14.10 0.62
C LYS A 119 33.87 15.25 0.14
N GLN A 120 32.60 14.99 -0.20
CA GLN A 120 31.66 16.05 -0.58
C GLN A 120 31.44 17.07 0.54
N GLN A 121 31.32 16.60 1.80
CA GLN A 121 31.17 17.47 2.96
C GLN A 121 32.41 18.35 3.20
N GLN A 122 33.62 17.84 2.98
CA GLN A 122 34.85 18.63 3.08
C GLN A 122 34.89 19.74 2.03
N LEU A 123 34.54 19.43 0.79
CA LEU A 123 34.50 20.41 -0.31
C LEU A 123 33.47 21.51 -0.05
N LEU A 124 32.26 21.14 0.41
CA LEU A 124 31.23 22.11 0.80
C LEU A 124 31.71 23.02 1.94
N ASN A 125 32.39 22.47 2.94
CA ASN A 125 32.92 23.29 4.04
C ASN A 125 34.00 24.26 3.56
N GLN A 126 34.87 23.84 2.64
CA GLN A 126 35.88 24.72 2.05
C GLN A 126 35.23 25.91 1.33
N GLN A 127 34.23 25.65 0.50
CA GLN A 127 33.48 26.72 -0.18
C GLN A 127 32.80 27.68 0.81
N VAL A 128 32.17 27.16 1.86
CA VAL A 128 31.55 27.99 2.90
C VAL A 128 32.59 28.85 3.63
N LEU A 129 33.77 28.29 3.92
CA LEU A 129 34.84 29.00 4.61
C LEU A 129 35.43 30.13 3.74
N GLU A 130 35.62 29.88 2.44
CA GLU A 130 36.06 30.88 1.47
C GLU A 130 35.03 32.00 1.32
N GLN A 131 33.73 31.66 1.25
CA GLN A 131 32.66 32.65 1.17
C GLN A 131 32.62 33.52 2.43
N ARG A 132 32.82 32.92 3.61
CA ARG A 132 32.89 33.66 4.88
C ARG A 132 34.08 34.61 4.94
N GLN A 133 35.25 34.23 4.41
CA GLN A 133 36.41 35.10 4.34
C GLN A 133 36.19 36.31 3.42
N GLN A 134 35.47 36.13 2.31
CA GLN A 134 35.13 37.23 1.40
C GLN A 134 34.04 38.17 1.94
N GLN A 135 33.27 37.73 2.95
CA GLN A 135 32.24 38.56 3.58
C GLN A 135 32.77 39.49 4.69
N PHE A 136 34.07 39.41 5.01
CA PHE A 136 34.76 40.40 5.84
C PHE A 136 35.92 41.07 5.10
N PRO A 137 35.67 41.93 4.09
CA PRO A 137 36.63 42.98 3.80
C PRO A 137 36.52 44.02 4.92
N GLY A 138 37.62 44.23 5.64
CA GLY A 138 37.68 45.17 6.75
C GLY A 138 37.14 46.54 6.37
N THR A 139 36.20 47.05 7.17
CA THR A 139 36.13 48.48 7.43
C THR A 139 37.36 48.84 8.25
N SER A 140 38.46 49.11 7.55
CA SER A 140 39.59 49.82 8.12
C SER A 140 39.19 51.28 8.32
N VAL A 141 39.64 51.81 9.46
CA VAL A 141 39.51 53.17 10.00
C VAL A 141 39.65 54.32 8.99
#